data_AF-A0A9D8B0S3-F1
#
_entry.id   AF-A0A9D8B0S3-F1
#
_cell.length_a   1.000
_cell.length_b   1.000
_cell.length_c   1.000
_cell.angle_alpha   90.00
_cell.angle_beta   90.00
_cell.angle_gamma   90.00
#
_symmetry.space_group_name_H-M   'P 1'
#
loop_
_entity.id
_entity.type
_entity.pdbx_description
1 polymer ?
#
loop_
_entity_poly.entity_id
_entity_poly.type
_entity_poly.pdbx_seq_one_letter_code
_entity_poly.pdbx_strand_id
1 'polypeptide(L)'
;MIDESGQKIFPENMAERKYKKRFSFSYVNIPIGSELTFTRDQSKKAIVVSDSEVEYQGERYSLTKLAFKLLREQGYDWKTVQGPAFFEHDGKTLFEIKKEQETDDGDSDEEE
;
A
#
# COMPACT_ATOMS: atom_id res chain seq x y z
N MET A 1 -34.51 -1.50 9.60
CA MET A 1 -35.91 -1.53 10.10
C MET A 1 -35.84 -1.12 11.57
N ILE A 2 -36.80 -0.40 12.13
CA ILE A 2 -36.80 -0.02 13.56
C ILE A 2 -37.84 -0.92 14.22
N ASP A 3 -37.51 -1.57 15.33
CA ASP A 3 -38.50 -2.32 16.09
C ASP A 3 -39.39 -1.39 16.94
N GLU A 4 -40.47 -1.96 17.46
CA GLU A 4 -41.48 -1.30 18.30
C GLU A 4 -40.97 -0.76 19.64
N SER A 5 -39.71 -1.02 20.00
CA SER A 5 -39.00 -0.40 21.14
C SER A 5 -38.11 0.77 20.72
N GLY A 6 -38.12 1.17 19.44
CA GLY A 6 -37.32 2.26 18.91
C GLY A 6 -35.84 1.90 18.72
N GLN A 7 -35.47 0.62 18.81
CA GLN A 7 -34.10 0.17 18.63
C GLN A 7 -33.83 -0.11 17.13
N LYS A 8 -32.68 0.38 16.63
CA LYS A 8 -32.23 0.11 15.27
C LYS A 8 -31.70 -1.32 15.18
N ILE A 9 -32.45 -2.20 14.51
CA ILE A 9 -31.94 -3.52 14.12
C ILE A 9 -31.07 -3.40 12.87
N PHE A 10 -29.80 -3.78 13.01
CA PHE A 10 -28.84 -3.97 11.92
C PHE A 10 -28.90 -5.44 11.48
N PRO A 11 -28.88 -5.75 10.17
CA PRO A 11 -28.94 -7.12 9.69
C PRO A 11 -27.66 -7.90 10.06
N GLU A 12 -27.85 -9.07 10.67
CA GLU A 12 -26.83 -9.96 11.25
C GLU A 12 -25.93 -10.68 10.23
N ASN A 13 -26.00 -10.33 8.94
CA ASN A 13 -25.27 -11.01 7.85
C ASN A 13 -24.37 -10.08 7.03
N MET A 14 -23.71 -9.12 7.67
CA MET A 14 -22.61 -8.39 7.02
C MET A 14 -21.36 -9.24 7.16
N ALA A 15 -21.18 -10.22 6.26
CA ALA A 15 -19.91 -10.93 6.09
C ALA A 15 -18.78 -9.90 6.18
N GLU A 16 -17.96 -10.01 7.22
CA GLU A 16 -16.87 -9.11 7.53
C GLU A 16 -15.88 -9.15 6.36
N ARG A 17 -16.15 -8.34 5.33
CA ARG A 17 -15.15 -8.02 4.32
C ARG A 17 -14.12 -7.25 5.11
N LYS A 18 -13.13 -7.95 5.69
CA LYS A 18 -11.92 -7.37 6.29
C LYS A 18 -11.49 -6.29 5.32
N TYR A 19 -11.78 -5.02 5.64
CA TYR A 19 -11.55 -3.92 4.72
C TYR A 19 -10.06 -3.87 4.53
N LYS A 20 -9.57 -4.36 3.39
CA LYS A 20 -8.15 -4.45 3.12
C LYS A 20 -7.60 -3.03 3.22
N LYS A 21 -6.82 -2.76 4.27
CA LYS A 21 -6.29 -1.41 4.55
C LYS A 21 -5.59 -0.94 3.27
N ARG A 22 -5.95 0.27 2.79
CA ARG A 22 -5.26 0.88 1.65
C ARG A 22 -3.79 1.01 2.02
N PHE A 23 -2.90 0.83 1.06
CA PHE A 23 -1.47 1.02 1.30
C PHE A 23 -1.21 2.47 1.74
N SER A 24 -0.43 2.61 2.81
CA SER A 24 0.16 3.85 3.29
C SER A 24 1.54 3.57 3.87
N PHE A 25 2.44 4.55 3.79
CA PHE A 25 3.79 4.40 4.34
C PHE A 25 3.77 4.24 5.86
N SER A 26 2.88 4.93 6.56
CA SER A 26 2.70 4.75 8.01
C SER A 26 2.28 3.32 8.36
N TYR A 27 1.44 2.68 7.53
CA TYR A 27 1.01 1.30 7.78
C TYR A 27 2.16 0.29 7.64
N VAL A 28 3.12 0.56 6.76
CA VAL A 28 4.32 -0.27 6.59
C VAL A 28 5.51 0.22 7.42
N ASN A 29 5.28 1.11 8.38
CA ASN A 29 6.30 1.68 9.28
C ASN A 29 7.47 2.37 8.54
N ILE A 30 7.21 2.99 7.40
CA ILE A 30 8.21 3.74 6.63
C ILE A 30 8.04 5.24 6.93
N PRO A 31 9.04 5.89 7.54
CA PRO A 31 8.94 7.31 7.88
C PRO A 31 9.08 8.21 6.65
N ILE A 32 8.56 9.43 6.77
CA ILE A 32 8.80 10.51 5.82
C ILE A 32 10.31 10.83 5.82
N GLY A 33 10.87 10.99 4.64
CA GLY A 33 12.32 11.14 4.42
C GLY A 33 13.04 9.84 4.07
N SER A 34 12.36 8.68 4.14
CA SER A 34 12.96 7.41 3.72
C SER A 34 13.23 7.38 2.22
N GLU A 35 14.37 6.79 1.85
CA GLU A 35 14.73 6.51 0.47
C GLU A 35 14.13 5.18 0.02
N LEU A 36 13.52 5.21 -1.16
CA LEU A 36 12.95 4.07 -1.85
C LEU A 36 13.70 3.85 -3.14
N THR A 37 14.05 2.61 -3.41
CA THR A 37 14.75 2.22 -4.64
C THR A 37 13.78 1.56 -5.61
N PHE A 38 13.88 1.88 -6.89
CA PHE A 38 13.07 1.21 -7.91
C PHE A 38 13.64 -0.17 -8.24
N THR A 39 12.85 -1.23 -8.07
CA THR A 39 13.32 -2.63 -8.13
C THR A 39 13.87 -3.08 -9.50
N ARG A 40 13.57 -2.33 -10.57
CA ARG A 40 14.10 -2.61 -11.92
C ARG A 40 15.36 -1.82 -12.24
N ASP A 41 15.61 -0.72 -11.54
CA ASP A 41 16.76 0.16 -11.77
C ASP A 41 17.14 0.88 -10.48
N GLN A 42 18.20 0.39 -9.84
CA GLN A 42 18.69 0.92 -8.57
C GLN A 42 19.22 2.36 -8.66
N SER A 43 19.44 2.87 -9.87
CA SER A 43 19.82 4.27 -10.10
C SER A 43 18.66 5.22 -9.83
N LYS A 44 17.41 4.71 -9.86
CA LYS A 44 16.20 5.51 -9.66
C LYS A 44 15.75 5.40 -8.21
N LYS A 45 15.91 6.50 -7.48
CA LYS A 45 15.61 6.62 -6.06
C LYS A 45 14.58 7.71 -5.80
N ALA A 46 13.62 7.45 -4.94
CA ALA A 46 12.57 8.38 -4.55
C ALA A 46 12.54 8.56 -3.03
N ILE A 47 12.13 9.73 -2.56
CA ILE A 47 12.07 10.06 -1.13
C ILE A 47 10.62 10.11 -0.69
N VAL A 48 10.26 9.46 0.42
CA VAL A 48 8.90 9.57 0.98
C VAL A 48 8.68 10.99 1.47
N VAL A 49 7.67 11.68 0.94
CA VAL A 49 7.33 13.06 1.35
C VAL A 49 5.96 13.15 2.04
N SER A 50 5.15 12.12 1.91
CA SER A 50 3.82 12.02 2.51
C SER A 50 3.44 10.55 2.68
N ASP A 51 2.33 10.28 3.36
CA ASP A 51 1.84 8.93 3.64
C ASP A 51 1.43 8.12 2.40
N SER A 52 1.24 8.78 1.26
CA SER A 52 0.91 8.16 -0.03
C SER A 52 1.69 8.70 -1.23
N GLU A 53 2.64 9.61 -1.00
CA GLU A 53 3.38 10.31 -2.05
C GLU A 53 4.89 10.29 -1.78
N VAL A 54 5.62 10.27 -2.88
CA VAL A 54 7.08 10.27 -2.93
C VAL A 54 7.54 11.41 -3.82
N GLU A 55 8.70 11.96 -3.52
CA GLU A 55 9.40 12.92 -4.37
C GLU A 55 10.44 12.21 -5.22
N TYR A 56 10.43 12.52 -6.50
CA TYR A 56 11.40 12.03 -7.47
C TYR A 56 11.79 13.18 -8.39
N GLN A 57 13.08 13.48 -8.47
CA GLN A 57 13.61 14.59 -9.29
C GLN A 57 12.97 15.97 -8.97
N GLY A 58 12.62 16.22 -7.70
CA GLY A 58 12.01 17.48 -7.26
C GLY A 58 10.51 17.61 -7.53
N GLU A 59 9.86 16.56 -8.03
CA GLU A 59 8.41 16.51 -8.26
C GLU A 59 7.76 15.44 -7.39
N ARG A 60 6.52 15.69 -6.95
CA ARG A 60 5.74 14.76 -6.13
C ARG A 60 4.91 13.82 -6.98
N TYR A 61 4.99 12.53 -6.67
CA TYR A 61 4.27 11.47 -7.36
C TYR A 61 3.65 10.51 -6.34
N SER A 62 2.50 9.94 -6.69
CA SER A 62 2.06 8.72 -6.03
C SER A 62 2.90 7.53 -6.53
N LEU A 63 3.05 6.47 -5.72
CA LEU A 63 3.81 5.27 -6.10
C LEU A 63 3.39 4.71 -7.46
N THR A 64 2.08 4.64 -7.73
CA THR A 64 1.56 4.15 -9.01
C THR A 64 1.95 5.06 -10.17
N LYS A 65 1.84 6.39 -10.00
CA LYS A 65 2.23 7.36 -11.05
C LYS A 65 3.73 7.28 -11.34
N LEU A 66 4.55 7.22 -10.29
CA LEU A 66 6.00 7.09 -10.44
C LEU A 66 6.35 5.77 -11.12
N ALA A 67 5.80 4.65 -10.67
CA ALA A 67 6.02 3.34 -11.31
C ALA A 67 5.67 3.39 -12.81
N PHE A 68 4.52 3.94 -13.19
CA PHE A 68 4.17 4.09 -14.61
C PHE A 68 5.17 4.94 -15.39
N LYS A 69 5.60 6.07 -14.82
CA LYS A 69 6.60 6.94 -15.45
C LYS A 69 7.89 6.16 -15.71
N LEU A 70 8.42 5.52 -14.67
CA LEU A 70 9.68 4.77 -14.77
C LEU A 70 9.58 3.57 -15.71
N LEU A 71 8.44 2.87 -15.74
CA LEU A 71 8.21 1.75 -16.64
C LEU A 71 8.10 2.19 -18.10
N ARG A 72 7.43 3.32 -18.36
CA ARG A 72 7.35 3.89 -19.72
C ARG A 72 8.71 4.37 -20.21
N GLU A 73 9.55 4.93 -19.34
CA GLU A 73 10.93 5.28 -19.68
C GLU A 73 11.78 4.07 -20.08
N GLN A 74 11.43 2.88 -19.58
CA GLN A 74 12.07 1.60 -19.96
C GLN A 74 11.42 0.96 -21.20
N GLY A 75 10.41 1.58 -21.79
CA GLY A 75 9.71 1.08 -22.98
C GLY A 75 8.56 0.10 -22.69
N TYR A 76 8.10 -0.02 -21.44
CA TYR A 76 6.94 -0.84 -21.10
C TYR A 76 5.63 -0.06 -21.23
N ASP A 77 4.65 -0.62 -21.94
CA ASP A 77 3.30 -0.06 -22.12
C ASP A 77 2.24 -0.80 -21.28
N TRP A 78 2.48 -0.92 -19.97
CA TRP A 78 1.51 -1.57 -19.08
C TRP A 78 0.30 -0.67 -18.82
N LYS A 79 -0.88 -1.29 -18.71
CA LYS A 79 -2.15 -0.60 -18.43
C LYS A 79 -2.41 -0.42 -16.94
N THR A 80 -1.88 -1.32 -16.12
CA THR A 80 -2.06 -1.34 -14.67
C THR A 80 -0.74 -1.72 -14.00
N VAL A 81 -0.44 -1.10 -12.86
CA VAL A 81 0.76 -1.41 -12.06
C VAL A 81 0.42 -1.42 -10.59
N GLN A 82 1.03 -2.34 -9.85
CA GLN A 82 1.01 -2.32 -8.40
C GLN A 82 2.18 -1.48 -7.93
N GLY A 83 1.96 -0.16 -7.76
CA GLY A 83 3.01 0.80 -7.35
C GLY A 83 3.94 0.26 -6.25
N PRO A 84 3.43 -0.19 -5.09
CA PRO A 84 4.25 -0.70 -3.99
C PRO A 84 5.17 -1.89 -4.34
N ALA A 85 4.84 -2.70 -5.35
CA ALA A 85 5.67 -3.85 -5.74
C ALA A 85 6.94 -3.44 -6.53
N PHE A 86 6.99 -2.19 -7.03
CA PHE A 86 8.12 -1.68 -7.81
C PHE A 86 9.09 -0.84 -7.01
N PHE A 87 8.81 -0.61 -5.73
CA PHE A 87 9.69 0.13 -4.84
C PHE A 87 10.10 -0.77 -3.68
N GLU A 88 11.38 -0.69 -3.33
CA GLU A 88 11.95 -1.37 -2.19
C GLU A 88 12.51 -0.39 -1.16
N HIS A 89 12.46 -0.79 0.09
CA HIS A 89 13.09 -0.15 1.23
C HIS A 89 13.83 -1.25 2.00
N ASP A 90 15.11 -1.02 2.32
CA ASP A 90 15.97 -1.98 3.03
C ASP A 90 15.96 -3.42 2.44
N GLY A 91 15.93 -3.53 1.10
CA GLY A 91 15.98 -4.81 0.39
C GLY A 91 14.66 -5.59 0.34
N LYS A 92 13.55 -5.01 0.82
CA LYS A 92 12.20 -5.58 0.71
C LYS A 92 11.28 -4.66 -0.08
N THR A 93 10.40 -5.22 -0.91
CA THR A 93 9.41 -4.39 -1.60
C THR A 93 8.34 -3.88 -0.64
N LEU A 94 7.79 -2.70 -0.91
CA LEU A 94 6.70 -2.14 -0.10
C LEU A 94 5.47 -3.06 -0.07
N PHE A 95 5.27 -3.80 -1.16
CA PHE A 95 4.23 -4.84 -1.23
C PHE A 95 4.47 -5.99 -0.26
N GLU A 96 5.72 -6.47 -0.17
CA GLU A 96 6.11 -7.51 0.79
C GLU A 96 5.94 -7.02 2.23
N ILE A 97 6.44 -5.82 2.55
CA ILE A 97 6.30 -5.25 3.89
C ILE A 97 4.83 -5.13 4.27
N LYS A 98 3.97 -4.67 3.36
CA LYS A 98 2.51 -4.63 3.58
C LYS A 98 1.94 -6.02 3.86
N LYS A 99 2.35 -7.01 3.07
CA LYS A 99 1.86 -8.38 3.21
C LYS A 99 2.26 -8.98 4.57
N GLU A 100 3.48 -8.71 5.03
CA GLU A 100 3.97 -9.12 6.36
C GLU A 100 3.15 -8.46 7.48
N GLN A 101 2.82 -7.17 7.36
CA GLN A 101 1.96 -6.47 8.31
C GLN A 101 0.52 -7.00 8.30
N GLU A 102 -0.01 -7.39 7.14
CA GLU A 102 -1.35 -7.97 7.04
C GLU A 102 -1.46 -9.38 7.66
N THR A 103 -0.37 -10.15 7.69
CA THR A 103 -0.33 -11.47 8.33
C THR A 103 -0.22 -11.40 9.84
N ASP A 104 0.44 -10.37 10.38
CA ASP A 104 0.57 -10.16 11.83
C ASP A 104 -0.72 -9.62 12.46
N ASP A 105 -1.43 -8.71 11.78
CA ASP A 105 -2.72 -8.16 12.22
C ASP A 105 -3.90 -9.18 12.15
N GLY A 106 -3.66 -10.40 11.64
CA GLY A 106 -4.72 -11.22 11.02
C GLY A 106 -4.82 -12.69 11.42
N ASP A 107 -3.93 -13.23 12.25
CA ASP A 107 -3.91 -14.66 12.61
C ASP A 107 -3.77 -14.83 14.13
N SER A 108 -4.91 -14.76 14.81
CA SER A 108 -5.15 -15.41 16.10
C SER A 108 -6.40 -16.27 15.92
N ASP A 109 -6.37 -17.16 14.93
CA ASP A 109 -7.30 -18.29 14.87
C ASP A 109 -6.68 -19.39 15.75
N GLU A 110 -7.07 -19.32 17.02
CA GLU A 110 -6.97 -20.41 17.99
C GLU A 110 -7.77 -21.59 17.44
N GLU A 111 -7.11 -22.59 16.84
CA GLU A 111 -7.71 -23.90 16.62
C GLU A 111 -7.60 -24.71 17.93
N GLU A 112 -8.71 -24.81 18.67
CA GLU A 112 -8.98 -25.88 19.66
C GLU A 112 -9.61 -27.11 18.97
#